data_AF-S3CG36-F1
#
_entry.id   AF-S3CG36-F1
#
_cell.length_a   1.000
_cell.length_b   1.000
_cell.length_c   1.000
_cell.angle_alpha   90.00
_cell.angle_beta   90.00
_cell.angle_gamma   90.00
#
_symmetry.space_group_name_H-M   'P 1'
#
loop_
_entity.id
_entity.type
_entity.pdbx_description
1 polymer ?
#
loop_
_entity_poly.entity_id
_entity_poly.type
_entity_poly.pdbx_seq_one_letter_code
_entity_poly.pdbx_strand_id
1 'polypeptide(L)'
;MGVSLSTARWLAPLSFGIDFAAQQYGLLSTPSMKDVHDANLSFWSPQPFFIGGFFFPQQLIQLAWLYRLYKLDPRKSDKDRKEVETIVDFVPYYAVGNLCIATWMVFWNSSNLKTSNIFVVINSLTQLYYIFARQPPMNTKSTSSVLTHIVSKTFAGIGVLDLLHNGSVAYFNHEGPSMAVKVVTGLIFGGLASGSDWIFGGCLVYDLIALTVGQRQIGQAGWSNLLGVFAVATAGIVTAKNWIRPPYVKHDVVGYEEVTSTEDIHQTMKFPLHLLLLTLTILSASTTVTSSKLPPPKHPSIKLSSQDAPQYASEEYPAAWIGHILYPPLPTDIFTWVFGSFVVPNVTAFPYGADGHNLLFAWVGLDNGPQIVQAGIYFSIHKRGNGTSVTSVGFAEWLPDFAEKDDNQEFPFEVVDQVTVLVQVESPVTATCTLGNVRTGKQWVKTIKAPDAGSWVRGAQVEWVVEEQIPPGMQVADFKMFKWSNCRAGIAGRKGYVDLENAMPRNDRVGGSIRTAVVKKGRGEFDVVFKKLGCLLILLGRLLALLDREVGAWLEFLQ
;
A
#
# COMPACT_ATOMS: atom_id res chain seq x y z
N MET A 1 -8.11 30.34 -15.47
CA MET A 1 -8.03 29.10 -16.25
C MET A 1 -9.36 28.39 -16.12
N GLY A 2 -10.25 28.52 -17.10
CA GLY A 2 -11.49 27.74 -17.13
C GLY A 2 -11.33 26.60 -18.13
N VAL A 3 -11.69 25.38 -17.76
CA VAL A 3 -11.82 24.27 -18.71
C VAL A 3 -13.20 24.34 -19.36
N SER A 4 -13.34 23.83 -20.59
CA SER A 4 -14.66 23.72 -21.21
C SER A 4 -15.53 22.67 -20.50
N LEU A 5 -16.87 22.74 -20.61
CA LEU A 5 -17.75 21.72 -20.03
C LEU A 5 -17.48 20.31 -20.59
N SER A 6 -17.13 20.19 -21.88
CA SER A 6 -16.79 18.90 -22.47
C SER A 6 -15.50 18.33 -21.86
N THR A 7 -14.47 19.16 -21.67
CA THR A 7 -13.25 18.76 -20.95
C THR A 7 -13.57 18.39 -19.50
N ALA A 8 -14.38 19.19 -18.81
CA ALA A 8 -14.73 18.98 -17.41
C ALA A 8 -15.43 17.63 -17.17
N ARG A 9 -16.33 17.24 -18.06
CA ARG A 9 -17.05 15.95 -18.01
C ARG A 9 -16.17 14.72 -18.13
N TRP A 10 -14.95 14.87 -18.63
CA TRP A 10 -13.95 13.79 -18.67
C TRP A 10 -12.94 13.93 -17.54
N LEU A 11 -12.39 15.13 -17.35
CA LEU A 11 -11.32 15.40 -16.39
C LEU A 11 -11.75 15.10 -14.95
N ALA A 12 -12.93 15.56 -14.52
CA ALA A 12 -13.38 15.36 -13.15
C ALA A 12 -13.67 13.88 -12.84
N PRO A 13 -14.48 13.13 -13.63
CA PRO A 13 -14.70 11.71 -13.34
C PRO A 13 -13.45 10.85 -13.48
N LEU A 14 -12.57 11.14 -14.44
CA LEU A 14 -11.33 10.37 -14.61
C LEU A 14 -10.39 10.55 -13.42
N SER A 15 -10.18 11.80 -12.98
CA SER A 15 -9.34 12.07 -11.80
C SER A 15 -9.93 11.42 -10.53
N PHE A 16 -11.25 11.47 -10.34
CA PHE A 16 -11.93 10.76 -9.25
C PHE A 16 -11.73 9.25 -9.33
N GLY A 17 -11.88 8.64 -10.51
CA GLY A 17 -11.69 7.20 -10.69
C GLY A 17 -10.26 6.77 -10.38
N ILE A 18 -9.26 7.58 -10.75
CA ILE A 18 -7.84 7.35 -10.44
C ILE A 18 -7.61 7.42 -8.92
N ASP A 19 -8.10 8.47 -8.26
CA ASP A 19 -7.96 8.64 -6.81
C ASP A 19 -8.68 7.52 -6.06
N PHE A 20 -9.92 7.21 -6.41
CA PHE A 20 -10.68 6.13 -5.80
C PHE A 20 -9.93 4.79 -5.91
N ALA A 21 -9.40 4.46 -7.10
CA ALA A 21 -8.61 3.25 -7.31
C ALA A 21 -7.31 3.25 -6.47
N ALA A 22 -6.62 4.38 -6.37
CA ALA A 22 -5.46 4.54 -5.53
C ALA A 22 -5.81 4.38 -4.04
N GLN A 23 -6.93 4.90 -3.57
CA GLN A 23 -7.39 4.68 -2.20
C GLN A 23 -7.73 3.21 -1.92
N GLN A 24 -8.35 2.51 -2.88
CA GLN A 24 -8.55 1.05 -2.75
C GLN A 24 -7.21 0.31 -2.68
N TYR A 25 -6.22 0.70 -3.50
CA TYR A 25 -4.85 0.21 -3.39
C TYR A 25 -4.27 0.49 -1.99
N GLY A 26 -4.45 1.72 -1.50
CA GLY A 26 -4.07 2.19 -0.17
C GLY A 26 -4.52 1.25 0.94
N LEU A 27 -5.80 0.90 0.92
CA LEU A 27 -6.45 0.08 1.94
C LEU A 27 -6.13 -1.41 1.81
N LEU A 28 -5.97 -1.91 0.58
CA LEU A 28 -5.90 -3.35 0.30
C LEU A 28 -4.47 -3.87 0.06
N SER A 29 -3.47 -3.00 -0.08
CA SER A 29 -2.08 -3.42 -0.26
C SER A 29 -1.42 -3.85 1.05
N THR A 30 -0.21 -4.41 0.97
CA THR A 30 0.64 -4.66 2.13
C THR A 30 2.04 -4.09 1.85
N PRO A 31 2.53 -3.13 2.65
CA PRO A 31 1.81 -2.53 3.78
C PRO A 31 0.58 -1.76 3.27
N SER A 32 -0.49 -1.75 4.07
CA SER A 32 -1.65 -0.91 3.87
C SER A 32 -1.34 0.52 4.33
N MET A 33 -2.18 1.48 3.97
CA MET A 33 -2.10 2.86 4.45
C MET A 33 -2.09 2.90 5.98
N LYS A 34 -2.88 2.01 6.61
CA LYS A 34 -2.92 1.87 8.07
C LYS A 34 -1.63 1.30 8.62
N ASP A 35 -1.07 0.26 8.00
CA ASP A 35 0.21 -0.32 8.45
C ASP A 35 1.34 0.71 8.42
N VAL A 36 1.40 1.54 7.37
CA VAL A 36 2.37 2.63 7.28
C VAL A 36 2.12 3.69 8.34
N HIS A 37 0.86 4.07 8.58
CA HIS A 37 0.52 5.00 9.65
C HIS A 37 0.95 4.48 11.03
N ASP A 38 0.59 3.24 11.36
CA ASP A 38 0.91 2.64 12.65
C ASP A 38 2.44 2.51 12.84
N ALA A 39 3.17 2.26 11.76
CA ALA A 39 4.63 2.18 11.76
C ALA A 39 5.32 3.55 11.87
N ASN A 40 4.64 4.66 11.57
CA ASN A 40 5.23 5.99 11.50
C ASN A 40 4.34 7.02 12.21
N LEU A 41 4.34 6.97 13.54
CA LEU A 41 3.53 7.86 14.38
C LEU A 41 4.31 9.11 14.77
N SER A 42 3.65 10.27 14.79
CA SER A 42 4.21 11.55 15.22
C SER A 42 3.16 12.40 15.97
N PHE A 43 3.52 13.62 16.35
CA PHE A 43 2.69 14.53 17.14
C PHE A 43 1.42 15.03 16.42
N TRP A 44 1.31 14.87 15.10
CA TRP A 44 0.05 15.08 14.37
C TRP A 44 -0.52 13.79 13.77
N SER A 45 -0.29 12.63 14.39
CA SER A 45 -0.95 11.38 13.99
C SER A 45 -2.40 11.33 14.50
N PRO A 46 -3.40 11.26 13.59
CA PRO A 46 -4.80 11.14 13.96
C PRO A 46 -5.19 9.68 14.21
N GLN A 47 -6.42 9.48 14.67
CA GLN A 47 -7.04 8.16 14.72
C GLN A 47 -7.45 7.71 13.30
N PRO A 48 -6.97 6.58 12.76
CA PRO A 48 -7.21 6.19 11.37
C PRO A 48 -8.69 5.97 10.97
N PHE A 49 -9.54 5.49 11.86
CA PHE A 49 -10.96 5.28 11.56
C PHE A 49 -11.76 6.59 11.48
N PHE A 50 -11.30 7.67 12.12
CA PHE A 50 -11.88 9.00 11.90
C PHE A 50 -11.65 9.46 10.46
N ILE A 51 -10.47 9.18 9.88
CA ILE A 51 -10.21 9.49 8.47
C ILE A 51 -11.20 8.72 7.58
N GLY A 52 -11.38 7.41 7.81
CA GLY A 52 -12.35 6.61 7.05
C GLY A 52 -13.80 7.10 7.21
N GLY A 53 -14.18 7.51 8.42
CA GLY A 53 -15.52 8.07 8.71
C GLY A 53 -15.80 9.40 8.02
N PHE A 54 -14.76 10.20 7.77
CA PHE A 54 -14.86 11.45 7.00
C PHE A 54 -14.88 11.20 5.49
N PHE A 55 -13.99 10.33 5.00
CA PHE A 55 -13.84 10.05 3.57
C PHE A 55 -15.10 9.40 2.98
N PHE A 56 -15.71 8.43 3.66
CA PHE A 56 -16.81 7.66 3.05
C PHE A 56 -18.03 8.53 2.65
N PRO A 57 -18.59 9.38 3.53
CA PRO A 57 -19.66 10.30 3.14
C PRO A 57 -19.21 11.29 2.06
N GLN A 58 -17.95 11.74 2.11
CA GLN A 58 -17.39 12.64 1.12
C GLN A 58 -17.40 12.02 -0.29
N GLN A 59 -17.05 10.74 -0.42
CA GLN A 59 -17.08 10.02 -1.71
C GLN A 59 -18.48 10.02 -2.34
N LEU A 60 -19.53 9.81 -1.54
CA LEU A 60 -20.91 9.83 -2.03
C LEU A 60 -21.34 11.22 -2.54
N ILE A 61 -20.93 12.28 -1.83
CA ILE A 61 -21.24 13.65 -2.22
C ILE A 61 -20.46 14.05 -3.49
N GLN A 62 -19.21 13.59 -3.63
CA GLN A 62 -18.45 13.77 -4.86
C GLN A 62 -19.14 13.11 -6.06
N LEU A 63 -19.67 11.90 -5.91
CA LEU A 63 -20.45 11.25 -6.96
C LEU A 63 -21.73 12.04 -7.32
N ALA A 64 -22.43 12.60 -6.34
CA ALA A 64 -23.59 13.46 -6.58
C ALA A 64 -23.19 14.75 -7.34
N TRP A 65 -22.04 15.33 -7.00
CA TRP A 65 -21.48 16.50 -7.69
C TRP A 65 -21.07 16.16 -9.14
N LEU A 66 -20.41 15.03 -9.37
CA LEU A 66 -20.05 14.55 -10.72
C LEU A 66 -21.28 14.25 -11.57
N TYR A 67 -22.31 13.63 -10.97
CA TYR A 67 -23.59 13.40 -11.64
C TYR A 67 -24.24 14.73 -12.07
N ARG A 68 -24.22 15.74 -11.18
CA ARG A 68 -24.71 17.09 -11.49
C ARG A 68 -23.95 17.71 -12.66
N LEU A 69 -22.61 17.65 -12.65
CA LEU A 69 -21.75 18.12 -13.74
C LEU A 69 -22.13 17.48 -15.09
N TYR A 70 -22.44 16.18 -15.08
CA TYR A 70 -22.81 15.46 -16.30
C TYR A 70 -24.20 15.84 -16.82
N LYS A 71 -25.17 16.10 -15.91
CA LYS A 71 -26.57 16.39 -16.28
C LYS A 71 -26.85 17.82 -16.71
N LEU A 72 -26.03 18.77 -16.30
CA LEU A 72 -26.18 20.18 -16.67
C LEU A 72 -25.97 20.40 -18.16
N ASP A 73 -26.82 21.21 -18.79
CA ASP A 73 -26.70 21.55 -20.21
C ASP A 73 -26.89 23.06 -20.42
N PRO A 74 -25.83 23.82 -20.75
CA PRO A 74 -25.87 25.27 -20.84
C PRO A 74 -26.77 25.78 -21.97
N ARG A 75 -27.24 24.89 -22.88
CA ARG A 75 -28.15 25.24 -23.98
C ARG A 75 -29.61 25.29 -23.56
N LYS A 76 -29.97 24.71 -22.41
CA LYS A 76 -31.37 24.59 -21.97
C LYS A 76 -31.93 25.89 -21.40
N SER A 77 -31.12 26.65 -20.66
CA SER A 77 -31.52 27.91 -20.05
C SER A 77 -30.30 28.71 -19.57
N ASP A 78 -30.47 30.01 -19.38
CA ASP A 78 -29.47 30.85 -18.71
C ASP A 78 -29.18 30.40 -17.27
N LYS A 79 -30.16 29.79 -16.61
CA LYS A 79 -30.01 29.18 -15.30
C LYS A 79 -29.02 28.01 -15.36
N ASP A 80 -29.21 27.07 -16.28
CA ASP A 80 -28.28 25.95 -16.45
C ASP A 80 -26.89 26.43 -16.85
N ARG A 81 -26.78 27.48 -17.66
CA ARG A 81 -25.49 28.10 -18.01
C ARG A 81 -24.73 28.61 -16.76
N LYS A 82 -25.40 29.34 -15.86
CA LYS A 82 -24.79 29.81 -14.60
C LYS A 82 -24.41 28.67 -13.65
N GLU A 83 -25.23 27.62 -13.60
CA GLU A 83 -24.95 26.40 -12.83
C GLU A 83 -23.72 25.64 -13.39
N VAL A 84 -23.56 25.62 -14.71
CA VAL A 84 -22.36 25.08 -15.40
C VAL A 84 -21.12 25.89 -15.06
N GLU A 85 -21.19 27.22 -15.16
CA GLU A 85 -20.06 28.11 -14.83
C GLU A 85 -19.57 27.87 -13.40
N THR A 86 -20.51 27.72 -12.45
CA THR A 86 -20.20 27.47 -11.04
C THR A 86 -19.47 26.13 -10.82
N ILE A 87 -19.91 25.06 -11.48
CA ILE A 87 -19.34 23.73 -11.25
C ILE A 87 -18.01 23.54 -11.99
N VAL A 88 -17.92 24.07 -13.22
CA VAL A 88 -16.74 23.93 -14.08
C VAL A 88 -15.55 24.72 -13.55
N ASP A 89 -15.78 25.83 -12.85
CA ASP A 89 -14.71 26.62 -12.23
C ASP A 89 -13.85 25.82 -11.23
N PHE A 90 -14.47 24.89 -10.51
CA PHE A 90 -13.76 24.07 -9.51
C PHE A 90 -13.02 22.87 -10.12
N VAL A 91 -13.40 22.42 -11.31
CA VAL A 91 -12.91 21.15 -11.90
C VAL A 91 -11.38 21.05 -11.99
N PRO A 92 -10.62 22.10 -12.38
CA PRO A 92 -9.15 22.01 -12.40
C PRO A 92 -8.56 21.75 -11.01
N TYR A 93 -9.08 22.41 -9.98
CA TYR A 93 -8.62 22.26 -8.58
C TYR A 93 -9.00 20.90 -8.01
N TYR A 94 -10.20 20.42 -8.34
CA TYR A 94 -10.67 19.08 -8.01
C TYR A 94 -9.76 18.00 -8.63
N ALA A 95 -9.43 18.14 -9.92
CA ALA A 95 -8.59 17.18 -10.63
C ALA A 95 -7.15 17.15 -10.10
N VAL A 96 -6.56 18.33 -9.85
CA VAL A 96 -5.22 18.43 -9.21
C VAL A 96 -5.24 17.75 -7.84
N GLY A 97 -6.27 17.99 -7.04
CA GLY A 97 -6.40 17.37 -5.71
C GLY A 97 -6.44 15.85 -5.77
N ASN A 98 -7.33 15.29 -6.60
CA ASN A 98 -7.46 13.84 -6.80
C ASN A 98 -6.15 13.21 -7.28
N LEU A 99 -5.47 13.81 -8.27
CA LEU A 99 -4.21 13.27 -8.79
C LEU A 99 -3.08 13.35 -7.74
N CYS A 100 -3.06 14.40 -6.92
CA CYS A 100 -2.11 14.52 -5.82
C CYS A 100 -2.37 13.46 -4.74
N ILE A 101 -3.62 13.23 -4.31
CA ILE A 101 -3.94 12.18 -3.34
C ILE A 101 -3.63 10.79 -3.91
N ALA A 102 -3.98 10.54 -5.17
CA ALA A 102 -3.66 9.27 -5.82
C ALA A 102 -2.15 8.98 -5.82
N THR A 103 -1.35 9.99 -6.16
CA THR A 103 0.11 9.87 -6.20
C THR A 103 0.70 9.78 -4.79
N TRP A 104 0.17 10.57 -3.85
CA TRP A 104 0.53 10.48 -2.44
C TRP A 104 0.33 9.07 -1.92
N MET A 105 -0.78 8.40 -2.22
CA MET A 105 -1.07 7.05 -1.74
C MET A 105 -0.02 6.02 -2.17
N VAL A 106 0.52 6.15 -3.39
CA VAL A 106 1.60 5.28 -3.90
C VAL A 106 2.88 5.46 -3.08
N PHE A 107 3.26 6.72 -2.82
CA PHE A 107 4.47 7.02 -2.04
C PHE A 107 4.29 6.74 -0.54
N TRP A 108 3.10 6.98 0.01
CA TRP A 108 2.73 6.64 1.37
C TRP A 108 2.87 5.14 1.60
N ASN A 109 2.25 4.30 0.76
CA ASN A 109 2.30 2.85 0.92
C ASN A 109 3.69 2.24 0.68
N SER A 110 4.62 2.97 0.05
CA SER A 110 6.04 2.58 -0.03
C SER A 110 6.89 3.13 1.12
N SER A 111 6.26 3.78 2.12
CA SER A 111 6.92 4.50 3.22
C SER A 111 7.89 5.60 2.75
N ASN A 112 7.75 6.10 1.52
CA ASN A 112 8.49 7.26 1.04
C ASN A 112 7.78 8.55 1.46
N LEU A 113 7.80 8.80 2.76
CA LEU A 113 7.01 9.84 3.43
C LEU A 113 7.37 11.25 2.96
N LYS A 114 8.66 11.52 2.68
CA LYS A 114 9.13 12.83 2.19
C LYS A 114 8.63 13.13 0.78
N THR A 115 8.69 12.16 -0.14
CA THR A 115 8.13 12.35 -1.49
C THR A 115 6.62 12.46 -1.44
N SER A 116 5.95 11.63 -0.63
CA SER A 116 4.49 11.73 -0.44
C SER A 116 4.07 13.13 0.05
N ASN A 117 4.89 13.77 0.89
CA ASN A 117 4.61 15.09 1.43
C ASN A 117 4.54 16.18 0.36
N ILE A 118 5.29 16.05 -0.73
CA ILE A 118 5.26 17.02 -1.83
C ILE A 118 3.84 17.13 -2.40
N PHE A 119 3.21 15.99 -2.65
CA PHE A 119 1.85 15.93 -3.20
C PHE A 119 0.79 16.41 -2.21
N VAL A 120 0.97 16.10 -0.93
CA VAL A 120 0.10 16.62 0.14
C VAL A 120 0.18 18.14 0.20
N VAL A 121 1.37 18.73 0.14
CA VAL A 121 1.56 20.18 0.14
C VAL A 121 0.87 20.81 -1.08
N ILE A 122 1.09 20.26 -2.28
CA ILE A 122 0.45 20.77 -3.50
C ILE A 122 -1.08 20.69 -3.39
N ASN A 123 -1.63 19.55 -2.99
CA ASN A 123 -3.07 19.39 -2.79
C ASN A 123 -3.61 20.42 -1.81
N SER A 124 -3.06 20.46 -0.59
CA SER A 124 -3.56 21.28 0.51
C SER A 124 -3.54 22.77 0.16
N LEU A 125 -2.43 23.26 -0.41
CA LEU A 125 -2.34 24.65 -0.83
C LEU A 125 -3.29 24.96 -1.99
N THR A 126 -3.47 24.04 -2.94
CA THR A 126 -4.41 24.20 -4.06
C THR A 126 -5.86 24.30 -3.57
N GLN A 127 -6.28 23.42 -2.65
CA GLN A 127 -7.64 23.44 -2.10
C GLN A 127 -7.87 24.67 -1.23
N LEU A 128 -6.92 25.03 -0.35
CA LEU A 128 -7.00 26.22 0.49
C LEU A 128 -7.06 27.50 -0.37
N TYR A 129 -6.21 27.59 -1.40
CA TYR A 129 -6.26 28.69 -2.35
C TYR A 129 -7.63 28.79 -3.01
N TYR A 130 -8.21 27.69 -3.47
CA TYR A 130 -9.53 27.71 -4.10
C TYR A 130 -10.59 28.27 -3.15
N ILE A 131 -10.70 27.73 -1.93
CA ILE A 131 -11.78 28.11 -1.02
C ILE A 131 -11.64 29.52 -0.43
N PHE A 132 -10.42 30.06 -0.33
CA PHE A 132 -10.17 31.38 0.26
C PHE A 132 -10.02 32.50 -0.77
N ALA A 133 -9.42 32.22 -1.92
CA ALA A 133 -9.08 33.26 -2.90
C ALA A 133 -9.99 33.27 -4.13
N ARG A 134 -10.66 32.15 -4.45
CA ARG A 134 -11.42 32.01 -5.70
C ARG A 134 -12.91 31.76 -5.49
N GLN A 135 -13.27 30.95 -4.51
CA GLN A 135 -14.64 30.50 -4.32
C GLN A 135 -15.52 31.66 -3.82
N PRO A 136 -16.58 32.05 -4.56
CA PRO A 136 -17.52 33.06 -4.10
C PRO A 136 -18.38 32.52 -2.95
N PRO A 137 -19.09 33.38 -2.19
CA PRO A 137 -20.03 32.94 -1.16
C PRO A 137 -21.05 31.93 -1.67
N MET A 138 -21.39 30.93 -0.85
CA MET A 138 -22.34 29.88 -1.22
C MET A 138 -23.72 30.47 -1.47
N ASN A 139 -24.28 30.23 -2.66
CA ASN A 139 -25.68 30.52 -2.95
C ASN A 139 -26.53 29.31 -2.56
N THR A 140 -27.31 29.43 -1.48
CA THR A 140 -28.10 28.30 -0.95
C THR A 140 -29.28 27.91 -1.85
N LYS A 141 -29.64 28.72 -2.85
CA LYS A 141 -30.66 28.38 -3.86
C LYS A 141 -30.08 27.64 -5.08
N SER A 142 -28.76 27.59 -5.22
CA SER A 142 -28.08 26.93 -6.34
C SER A 142 -27.55 25.57 -5.92
N THR A 143 -28.09 24.50 -6.51
CA THR A 143 -27.63 23.14 -6.23
C THR A 143 -26.15 22.95 -6.59
N SER A 144 -25.70 23.49 -7.74
CA SER A 144 -24.28 23.44 -8.09
C SER A 144 -23.41 24.22 -7.11
N SER A 145 -23.86 25.39 -6.65
CA SER A 145 -23.09 26.17 -5.65
C SER A 145 -22.95 25.41 -4.33
N VAL A 146 -24.04 24.83 -3.82
CA VAL A 146 -24.04 24.06 -2.57
C VAL A 146 -23.16 22.81 -2.69
N LEU A 147 -23.32 22.01 -3.74
CA LEU A 147 -22.51 20.80 -3.92
C LEU A 147 -21.02 21.14 -4.10
N THR A 148 -20.68 22.15 -4.91
CA THR A 148 -19.29 22.59 -5.08
C THR A 148 -18.70 23.04 -3.75
N HIS A 149 -19.45 23.76 -2.92
CA HIS A 149 -19.00 24.17 -1.59
C HIS A 149 -18.75 22.99 -0.66
N ILE A 150 -19.66 22.03 -0.60
CA ILE A 150 -19.48 20.86 0.26
C ILE A 150 -18.25 20.08 -0.20
N VAL A 151 -18.13 19.79 -1.50
CA VAL A 151 -16.98 19.06 -2.04
C VAL A 151 -15.68 19.83 -1.82
N SER A 152 -15.56 21.08 -2.26
CA SER A 152 -14.30 21.83 -2.17
C SER A 152 -13.85 22.06 -0.73
N LYS A 153 -14.78 22.34 0.19
CA LYS A 153 -14.44 22.64 1.59
C LYS A 153 -14.12 21.40 2.40
N THR A 154 -14.79 20.28 2.14
CA THR A 154 -14.38 18.99 2.74
C THR A 154 -13.03 18.53 2.19
N PHE A 155 -12.76 18.76 0.90
CA PHE A 155 -11.45 18.49 0.30
C PHE A 155 -10.33 19.34 0.90
N ALA A 156 -10.60 20.63 1.14
CA ALA A 156 -9.67 21.51 1.84
C ALA A 156 -9.48 21.10 3.31
N GLY A 157 -10.56 20.69 3.98
CA GLY A 157 -10.53 20.19 5.37
C GLY A 157 -9.57 19.03 5.52
N ILE A 158 -9.78 17.95 4.76
CA ILE A 158 -8.87 16.79 4.81
C ILE A 158 -7.44 17.16 4.40
N GLY A 159 -7.27 18.10 3.46
CA GLY A 159 -5.95 18.62 3.10
C GLY A 159 -5.21 19.24 4.30
N VAL A 160 -5.89 19.96 5.19
CA VAL A 160 -5.26 20.49 6.42
C VAL A 160 -4.76 19.35 7.31
N LEU A 161 -5.58 18.32 7.52
CA LEU A 161 -5.19 17.16 8.33
C LEU A 161 -4.01 16.41 7.70
N ASP A 162 -4.06 16.15 6.39
CA ASP A 162 -3.01 15.47 5.65
C ASP A 162 -1.69 16.25 5.71
N LEU A 163 -1.74 17.58 5.55
CA LEU A 163 -0.55 18.44 5.64
C LEU A 163 0.14 18.33 7.01
N LEU A 164 -0.64 18.32 8.09
CA LEU A 164 -0.12 18.16 9.44
C LEU A 164 0.41 16.74 9.66
N HIS A 165 -0.42 15.72 9.40
CA HIS A 165 -0.08 14.33 9.65
C HIS A 165 1.13 13.91 8.81
N ASN A 166 1.05 14.03 7.49
CA ASN A 166 2.13 13.63 6.60
C ASN A 166 3.38 14.47 6.83
N GLY A 167 3.24 15.78 7.05
CA GLY A 167 4.37 16.66 7.34
C GLY A 167 5.11 16.25 8.61
N SER A 168 4.39 16.00 9.70
CA SER A 168 5.02 15.55 10.95
C SER A 168 5.69 14.18 10.79
N VAL A 169 5.04 13.24 10.12
CA VAL A 169 5.57 11.89 9.93
C VAL A 169 6.77 11.86 8.98
N ALA A 170 6.81 12.73 7.96
CA ALA A 170 7.91 12.79 7.01
C ALA A 170 9.22 13.37 7.59
N TYR A 171 9.13 14.27 8.56
CA TYR A 171 10.28 15.03 9.08
C TYR A 171 10.55 14.85 10.57
N PHE A 172 9.58 14.38 11.35
CA PHE A 172 9.63 14.27 12.81
C PHE A 172 9.00 12.94 13.27
N ASN A 173 9.35 11.85 12.58
CA ASN A 173 8.81 10.52 12.87
C ASN A 173 9.16 10.09 14.31
N HIS A 174 8.18 9.54 15.02
CA HIS A 174 8.26 9.13 16.43
C HIS A 174 8.59 10.24 17.43
N GLU A 175 8.43 11.51 17.03
CA GLU A 175 8.64 12.64 17.93
C GLU A 175 7.34 13.07 18.64
N GLY A 176 7.51 13.52 19.87
CA GLY A 176 6.45 14.16 20.65
C GLY A 176 6.34 15.66 20.38
N PRO A 177 5.24 16.31 20.80
CA PRO A 177 4.99 17.72 20.52
C PRO A 177 5.87 18.65 21.37
N SER A 178 6.69 19.46 20.71
CA SER A 178 7.42 20.56 21.34
C SER A 178 6.47 21.72 21.72
N MET A 179 6.95 22.67 22.53
CA MET A 179 6.19 23.89 22.83
C MET A 179 5.85 24.67 21.55
N ALA A 180 6.78 24.74 20.61
CA ALA A 180 6.58 25.41 19.33
C ALA A 180 5.44 24.76 18.53
N VAL A 181 5.42 23.43 18.43
CA VAL A 181 4.33 22.68 17.77
C VAL A 181 2.97 23.01 18.38
N LYS A 182 2.89 23.06 19.72
CA LYS A 182 1.64 23.38 20.44
C LYS A 182 1.13 24.78 20.10
N VAL A 183 2.01 25.79 20.15
CA VAL A 183 1.67 27.19 19.84
C VAL A 183 1.28 27.33 18.37
N VAL A 184 2.07 26.77 17.46
CA VAL A 184 1.80 26.83 16.01
C VAL A 184 0.48 26.15 15.67
N THR A 185 0.16 25.00 16.27
CA THR A 185 -1.13 24.33 16.08
C THR A 185 -2.28 25.25 16.47
N GLY A 186 -2.23 25.86 17.66
CA GLY A 186 -3.26 26.80 18.12
C GLY A 186 -3.43 28.01 17.19
N LEU A 187 -2.32 28.58 16.71
CA LEU A 187 -2.34 29.72 15.78
C LEU A 187 -2.91 29.35 14.40
N ILE A 188 -2.51 28.20 13.83
CA ILE A 188 -3.00 27.72 12.54
C ILE A 188 -4.51 27.49 12.60
N PHE A 189 -4.98 26.71 13.58
CA PHE A 189 -6.40 26.40 13.69
C PHE A 189 -7.24 27.63 14.05
N GLY A 190 -6.76 28.51 14.94
CA GLY A 190 -7.45 29.77 15.24
C GLY A 190 -7.54 30.72 14.04
N GLY A 191 -6.47 30.81 13.25
CA GLY A 191 -6.43 31.60 12.01
C GLY A 191 -7.38 31.06 10.94
N LEU A 192 -7.30 29.75 10.65
CA LEU A 192 -8.19 29.09 9.69
C LEU A 192 -9.66 29.16 10.13
N ALA A 193 -9.95 28.93 11.42
CA ALA A 193 -11.29 29.04 11.99
C ALA A 193 -11.89 30.44 11.76
N SER A 194 -11.09 31.49 11.96
CA SER A 194 -11.52 32.88 11.78
C SER A 194 -11.91 33.21 10.34
N GLY A 195 -11.28 32.56 9.36
CA GLY A 195 -11.61 32.68 7.94
C GLY A 195 -12.70 31.71 7.45
N SER A 196 -13.05 30.70 8.23
CA SER A 196 -13.89 29.58 7.78
C SER A 196 -15.40 29.85 7.83
N ASP A 197 -16.17 29.08 7.05
CA ASP A 197 -17.62 28.96 7.21
C ASP A 197 -17.99 27.70 8.02
N TRP A 198 -19.27 27.37 8.12
CA TRP A 198 -19.73 26.19 8.86
C TRP A 198 -19.16 24.88 8.32
N ILE A 199 -18.98 24.74 7.00
CA ILE A 199 -18.51 23.50 6.39
C ILE A 199 -17.01 23.32 6.65
N PHE A 200 -16.19 24.29 6.24
CA PHE A 200 -14.74 24.18 6.44
C PHE A 200 -14.37 24.22 7.91
N GLY A 201 -15.01 25.08 8.71
CA GLY A 201 -14.81 25.17 10.15
C GLY A 201 -15.20 23.87 10.87
N GLY A 202 -16.27 23.21 10.44
CA GLY A 202 -16.65 21.89 10.94
C GLY A 202 -15.57 20.82 10.67
N CYS A 203 -14.93 20.85 9.49
CA CYS A 203 -13.82 19.96 9.17
C CYS A 203 -12.63 20.20 10.11
N LEU A 204 -12.26 21.47 10.36
CA LEU A 204 -11.16 21.81 11.27
C LEU A 204 -11.40 21.30 12.70
N VAL A 205 -12.63 21.39 13.19
CA VAL A 205 -13.01 20.82 14.49
C VAL A 205 -12.89 19.30 14.47
N TYR A 206 -13.37 18.65 13.41
CA TYR A 206 -13.28 17.21 13.24
C TYR A 206 -11.83 16.72 13.21
N ASP A 207 -10.94 17.41 12.50
CA ASP A 207 -9.51 17.10 12.42
C ASP A 207 -8.85 17.15 13.79
N LEU A 208 -9.14 18.20 14.58
CA LEU A 208 -8.63 18.32 15.95
C LEU A 208 -9.16 17.21 16.86
N ILE A 209 -10.40 16.75 16.68
CA ILE A 209 -10.95 15.60 17.41
C ILE A 209 -10.22 14.32 16.98
N ALA A 210 -10.02 14.09 15.69
CA ALA A 210 -9.30 12.93 15.19
C ALA A 210 -7.86 12.88 15.73
N LEU A 211 -7.17 14.02 15.78
CA LEU A 211 -5.86 14.18 16.41
C LEU A 211 -5.93 13.93 17.93
N THR A 212 -6.92 14.48 18.62
CA THR A 212 -7.12 14.29 20.07
C THR A 212 -7.22 12.81 20.41
N VAL A 213 -8.04 12.05 19.68
CA VAL A 213 -8.24 10.61 19.90
C VAL A 213 -6.98 9.82 19.53
N GLY A 214 -6.35 10.13 18.38
CA GLY A 214 -5.13 9.44 17.93
C GLY A 214 -3.98 9.60 18.93
N GLN A 215 -3.73 10.83 19.38
CA GLN A 215 -2.69 11.13 20.36
C GLN A 215 -2.97 10.48 21.73
N ARG A 216 -4.23 10.30 22.11
CA ARG A 216 -4.59 9.56 23.33
C ARG A 216 -4.20 8.09 23.22
N GLN A 217 -4.46 7.45 22.07
CA GLN A 217 -4.20 6.02 21.85
C GLN A 217 -2.72 5.67 21.91
N ILE A 218 -1.85 6.60 21.51
CA ILE A 218 -0.38 6.41 21.52
C ILE A 218 0.30 6.92 22.80
N GLY A 219 -0.49 7.19 23.86
CA GLY A 219 0.03 7.55 25.19
C GLY A 219 0.33 9.05 25.43
N GLN A 220 0.06 9.93 24.47
CA GLN A 220 0.33 11.37 24.56
C GLN A 220 -0.82 12.15 25.22
N ALA A 221 -1.17 11.77 26.45
CA ALA A 221 -2.35 12.28 27.16
C ALA A 221 -2.40 13.82 27.30
N GLY A 222 -1.27 14.46 27.66
CA GLY A 222 -1.24 15.92 27.85
C GLY A 222 -1.44 16.69 26.54
N TRP A 223 -0.92 16.16 25.43
CA TRP A 223 -1.10 16.76 24.12
C TRP A 223 -2.50 16.54 23.56
N SER A 224 -3.02 15.31 23.71
CA SER A 224 -4.41 14.96 23.40
C SER A 224 -5.39 15.93 24.09
N ASN A 225 -5.23 16.19 25.39
CA ASN A 225 -6.09 17.13 26.11
C ASN A 225 -6.02 18.56 25.53
N LEU A 226 -4.82 19.02 25.16
CA LEU A 226 -4.64 20.36 24.58
C LEU A 226 -5.26 20.46 23.18
N LEU A 227 -5.12 19.43 22.34
CA LEU A 227 -5.82 19.34 21.06
C LEU A 227 -7.35 19.38 21.24
N GLY A 228 -7.88 18.74 22.28
CA GLY A 228 -9.29 18.80 22.63
C GLY A 228 -9.73 20.22 23.01
N VAL A 229 -8.91 20.96 23.76
CA VAL A 229 -9.14 22.39 24.05
C VAL A 229 -9.13 23.21 22.76
N PHE A 230 -8.18 22.96 21.85
CA PHE A 230 -8.18 23.61 20.54
C PHE A 230 -9.42 23.28 19.73
N ALA A 231 -9.95 22.05 19.78
CA ALA A 231 -11.17 21.67 19.07
C ALA A 231 -12.37 22.51 19.55
N VAL A 232 -12.53 22.66 20.87
CA VAL A 232 -13.58 23.48 21.48
C VAL A 232 -13.40 24.96 21.14
N ALA A 233 -12.17 25.47 21.22
CA ALA A 233 -11.87 26.87 20.88
C ALA A 233 -12.16 27.17 19.40
N THR A 234 -11.71 26.30 18.49
CA THR A 234 -12.02 26.36 17.05
C THR A 234 -13.53 26.38 16.83
N ALA A 235 -14.28 25.47 17.45
CA ALA A 235 -15.74 25.43 17.34
C ALA A 235 -16.40 26.74 17.82
N GLY A 236 -15.89 27.32 18.92
CA GLY A 236 -16.34 28.62 19.44
C GLY A 236 -16.08 29.76 18.44
N ILE A 237 -14.89 29.83 17.85
CA ILE A 237 -14.54 30.84 16.84
C ILE A 237 -15.43 30.71 15.60
N VAL A 238 -15.57 29.50 15.05
CA VAL A 238 -16.42 29.22 13.88
C VAL A 238 -17.86 29.63 14.16
N THR A 239 -18.39 29.27 15.33
CA THR A 239 -19.77 29.58 15.71
C THR A 239 -19.98 31.08 15.86
N ALA A 240 -19.13 31.76 16.64
CA ALA A 240 -19.23 33.20 16.86
C ALA A 240 -19.13 33.97 15.54
N LYS A 241 -18.13 33.66 14.70
CA LYS A 241 -17.91 34.34 13.43
C LYS A 241 -19.08 34.17 12.47
N ASN A 242 -19.58 32.94 12.30
CA ASN A 242 -20.64 32.67 11.33
C ASN A 242 -22.04 33.07 11.82
N TRP A 243 -22.21 33.24 13.14
CA TRP A 243 -23.40 33.88 13.70
C TRP A 243 -23.39 35.39 13.44
N ILE A 244 -22.26 36.07 13.69
CA ILE A 244 -22.14 37.52 13.52
C ILE A 244 -22.16 37.90 12.03
N ARG A 245 -21.52 37.09 11.17
CA ARG A 245 -21.46 37.30 9.72
C ARG A 245 -21.82 36.00 9.00
N PRO A 246 -23.12 35.77 8.73
CA PRO A 246 -23.57 34.61 7.98
C PRO A 246 -22.83 34.51 6.63
N PRO A 247 -22.18 33.38 6.33
CA PRO A 247 -21.30 33.24 5.17
C PRO A 247 -22.04 32.99 3.85
N TYR A 248 -23.37 32.86 3.89
CA TYR A 248 -24.19 32.35 2.80
C TYR A 248 -25.14 33.41 2.26
N VAL A 249 -25.29 33.44 0.95
CA VAL A 249 -26.15 34.39 0.25
C VAL A 249 -27.37 33.69 -0.34
N LYS A 250 -28.47 34.43 -0.43
CA LYS A 250 -29.70 34.03 -1.12
C LYS A 250 -29.91 34.99 -2.28
N HIS A 251 -29.22 34.77 -3.40
CA HIS A 251 -29.51 35.50 -4.63
C HIS A 251 -30.52 34.73 -5.47
N ASP A 252 -31.55 35.42 -5.93
CA ASP A 252 -32.45 34.87 -6.93
C ASP A 252 -31.69 34.67 -8.24
N VAL A 253 -31.49 33.41 -8.60
CA VAL A 253 -31.23 33.07 -9.99
C VAL A 253 -32.59 33.23 -10.66
N VAL A 254 -32.76 34.31 -11.45
CA VAL A 254 -33.99 34.57 -12.25
C VAL A 254 -34.52 33.24 -12.82
N GLY A 255 -35.71 32.82 -12.38
CA GLY A 255 -36.30 31.51 -12.75
C GLY A 255 -36.36 30.44 -11.65
N TYR A 256 -36.38 30.82 -10.36
CA TYR A 256 -36.85 29.94 -9.28
C TYR A 256 -38.17 30.49 -8.72
N GLU A 257 -39.23 29.69 -8.78
CA GLU A 257 -40.38 29.90 -7.89
C GLU A 257 -39.98 29.48 -6.46
N GLU A 258 -40.47 30.21 -5.47
CA GLU A 258 -40.33 29.84 -4.07
C GLU A 258 -40.96 28.47 -3.83
N VAL A 259 -40.15 27.49 -3.47
CA VAL A 259 -40.67 26.28 -2.81
C VAL A 259 -41.10 26.72 -1.41
N THR A 260 -42.38 27.02 -1.29
CA THR A 260 -43.08 27.33 -0.05
C THR A 260 -43.28 26.06 0.78
N SER A 261 -42.20 25.51 1.32
CA SER A 261 -42.27 24.61 2.47
C SER A 261 -41.02 24.78 3.33
N THR A 262 -41.20 25.50 4.45
CA THR A 262 -40.18 25.72 5.48
C THR A 262 -39.72 24.40 6.14
N GLU A 263 -40.36 23.27 5.84
CA GLU A 263 -40.09 21.94 6.39
C GLU A 263 -38.88 21.24 5.73
N ASP A 264 -38.64 21.40 4.42
CA ASP A 264 -37.58 20.65 3.71
C ASP A 264 -36.16 21.16 4.01
N ILE A 265 -36.01 22.47 4.22
CA ILE A 265 -34.71 23.08 4.56
C ILE A 265 -34.29 22.72 5.99
N HIS A 266 -35.26 22.56 6.91
CA HIS A 266 -34.99 22.10 8.28
C HIS A 266 -34.64 20.61 8.34
N GLN A 267 -35.16 19.77 7.44
CA GLN A 267 -34.77 18.35 7.34
C GLN A 267 -33.36 18.17 6.76
N THR A 268 -32.99 18.97 5.76
CA THR A 268 -31.69 18.84 5.07
C THR A 268 -30.50 19.25 5.97
N MET A 269 -30.69 20.17 6.91
CA MET A 269 -29.65 20.58 7.89
C MET A 269 -29.63 19.74 9.19
N LYS A 270 -30.67 18.95 9.48
CA LYS A 270 -30.67 18.01 10.63
C LYS A 270 -29.79 16.79 10.41
N PHE A 271 -29.61 16.37 9.16
CA PHE A 271 -28.83 15.18 8.80
C PHE A 271 -27.34 15.25 9.19
N PRO A 272 -26.59 16.35 8.92
CA PRO A 272 -25.19 16.44 9.36
C PRO A 272 -25.04 16.61 10.89
N LEU A 273 -25.99 17.27 11.57
CA LEU A 273 -25.94 17.45 13.03
C LEU A 273 -26.25 16.14 13.78
N HIS A 274 -27.16 15.30 13.26
CA HIS A 274 -27.40 13.96 13.80
C HIS A 274 -26.26 12.99 13.51
N LEU A 275 -25.55 13.10 12.38
CA LEU A 275 -24.35 12.28 12.11
C LEU A 275 -23.19 12.62 13.07
N LEU A 276 -23.03 13.91 13.41
CA LEU A 276 -22.07 14.40 14.41
C LEU A 276 -22.40 13.93 15.83
N LEU A 277 -23.69 13.85 16.19
CA LEU A 277 -24.16 13.34 17.49
C LEU A 277 -24.11 11.80 17.58
N LEU A 278 -24.38 11.09 16.48
CA LEU A 278 -24.31 9.63 16.41
C LEU A 278 -22.85 9.14 16.56
N THR A 279 -21.90 9.87 15.97
CA THR A 279 -20.45 9.56 16.09
C THR A 279 -19.93 9.81 17.52
N LEU A 280 -20.42 10.82 18.23
CA LEU A 280 -20.12 11.03 19.65
C LEU A 280 -20.70 9.93 20.55
N THR A 281 -21.90 9.43 20.24
CA THR A 281 -22.56 8.37 21.01
C THR A 281 -21.85 7.02 20.85
N ILE A 282 -21.41 6.66 19.63
CA ILE A 282 -20.64 5.43 19.37
C ILE A 282 -19.27 5.43 20.05
N LEU A 283 -18.64 6.60 20.21
CA LEU A 283 -17.35 6.72 20.91
C LEU A 283 -17.45 6.48 22.43
N SER A 284 -18.59 6.81 23.04
CA SER A 284 -18.80 6.58 24.48
C SER A 284 -18.89 5.10 24.86
N ALA A 285 -19.34 4.24 23.94
CA ALA A 285 -19.52 2.81 24.17
C ALA A 285 -18.22 1.98 24.13
N SER A 286 -17.13 2.51 23.58
CA SER A 286 -15.87 1.76 23.39
C SER A 286 -14.83 1.93 24.51
N THR A 287 -15.18 2.55 25.64
CA THR A 287 -14.20 2.86 26.73
C THR A 287 -14.15 1.83 27.87
N THR A 288 -14.90 0.74 27.82
CA THR A 288 -14.81 -0.34 28.82
C THR A 288 -14.05 -1.56 28.28
N VAL A 289 -12.73 -1.45 28.22
CA VAL A 289 -11.85 -2.64 28.29
C VAL A 289 -10.81 -2.38 29.37
N THR A 290 -11.09 -2.90 30.56
CA THR A 290 -10.16 -2.98 31.69
C THR A 290 -8.99 -3.90 31.34
N SER A 291 -7.79 -3.34 31.19
CA SER A 291 -6.53 -4.08 31.11
C SER A 291 -6.07 -4.50 32.51
N SER A 292 -6.08 -5.80 32.79
CA SER A 292 -5.44 -6.40 33.96
C SER A 292 -3.92 -6.46 33.74
N LYS A 293 -3.18 -5.69 34.53
CA LYS A 293 -1.71 -5.67 34.57
C LYS A 293 -1.15 -7.01 35.05
N LEU A 294 -0.31 -7.65 34.23
CA LEU A 294 0.74 -8.56 34.70
C LEU A 294 2.10 -7.91 34.41
N PRO A 295 3.06 -7.91 35.36
CA PRO A 295 4.36 -7.30 35.15
C PRO A 295 5.27 -8.18 34.27
N PRO A 296 6.16 -7.59 33.45
CA PRO A 296 7.06 -8.35 32.58
C PRO A 296 8.19 -9.01 33.38
N PRO A 297 8.67 -10.21 32.98
CA PRO A 297 9.81 -10.85 33.59
C PRO A 297 11.11 -10.12 33.21
N LYS A 298 11.96 -9.89 34.21
CA LYS A 298 13.31 -9.33 34.05
C LYS A 298 14.26 -10.44 33.57
N HIS A 299 14.86 -10.28 32.40
CA HIS A 299 16.08 -11.00 32.02
C HIS A 299 17.19 -10.01 31.60
N PRO A 300 18.46 -10.30 31.95
CA PRO A 300 19.58 -9.38 31.79
C PRO A 300 19.97 -9.21 30.32
N SER A 301 20.14 -7.96 29.90
CA SER A 301 20.58 -7.56 28.57
C SER A 301 22.09 -7.78 28.39
N ILE A 302 22.45 -8.65 27.44
CA ILE A 302 23.82 -8.77 26.93
C ILE A 302 23.94 -7.87 25.69
N LYS A 303 24.85 -6.89 25.74
CA LYS A 303 25.22 -6.07 24.58
C LYS A 303 26.17 -6.86 23.68
N LEU A 304 25.80 -7.13 22.43
CA LEU A 304 26.71 -7.54 21.36
C LEU A 304 27.09 -6.30 20.55
N SER A 305 28.38 -6.03 20.42
CA SER A 305 28.93 -4.89 19.68
C SER A 305 28.77 -5.07 18.18
N SER A 306 28.29 -4.02 17.51
CA SER A 306 28.08 -3.93 16.07
C SER A 306 29.36 -3.56 15.32
N GLN A 307 30.37 -4.42 15.33
CA GLN A 307 31.54 -4.30 14.46
C GLN A 307 31.82 -5.69 13.86
N ASP A 308 32.00 -5.70 12.53
CA ASP A 308 32.46 -6.82 11.68
C ASP A 308 31.41 -7.68 10.96
N ALA A 309 30.52 -7.05 10.17
CA ALA A 309 29.87 -7.74 9.04
C ALA A 309 30.53 -7.28 7.72
N PRO A 310 31.26 -8.15 7.00
CA PRO A 310 31.96 -7.75 5.78
C PRO A 310 31.00 -7.50 4.62
N GLN A 311 31.25 -6.39 3.94
CA GLN A 311 30.57 -5.89 2.76
C GLN A 311 31.06 -6.67 1.53
N TYR A 312 30.22 -7.51 0.92
CA TYR A 312 30.48 -8.08 -0.40
C TYR A 312 29.39 -7.62 -1.37
N ALA A 313 29.82 -6.85 -2.38
CA ALA A 313 29.07 -6.52 -3.58
C ALA A 313 29.55 -7.44 -4.72
N SER A 314 28.63 -7.99 -5.49
CA SER A 314 28.89 -8.44 -6.86
C SER A 314 27.59 -8.38 -7.70
N GLU A 315 27.61 -7.50 -8.70
CA GLU A 315 26.93 -7.55 -10.01
C GLU A 315 26.87 -9.00 -10.57
N GLU A 316 25.93 -9.49 -11.41
CA GLU A 316 24.69 -9.00 -12.01
C GLU A 316 24.04 -10.20 -12.78
N TYR A 317 22.90 -10.73 -12.30
CA TYR A 317 21.78 -11.34 -13.05
C TYR A 317 20.60 -11.38 -12.06
N PRO A 318 19.37 -10.92 -12.41
CA PRO A 318 18.30 -10.77 -11.43
C PRO A 318 17.54 -12.09 -11.27
N ALA A 319 18.21 -13.18 -10.87
CA ALA A 319 17.52 -14.35 -10.36
C ALA A 319 16.95 -13.96 -8.99
N ALA A 320 15.67 -13.61 -8.96
CA ALA A 320 15.02 -13.19 -7.73
C ALA A 320 14.68 -14.44 -6.92
N TRP A 321 15.56 -14.82 -6.00
CA TRP A 321 15.25 -15.86 -5.02
C TRP A 321 14.22 -15.35 -4.02
N ILE A 322 13.08 -16.03 -3.95
CA ILE A 322 11.96 -15.66 -3.09
C ILE A 322 11.64 -16.81 -2.15
N GLY A 323 11.78 -16.60 -0.85
CA GLY A 323 11.54 -17.66 0.12
C GLY A 323 12.25 -17.43 1.44
N HIS A 324 12.72 -18.49 2.09
CA HIS A 324 13.41 -18.41 3.36
C HIS A 324 14.83 -18.94 3.26
N ILE A 325 15.77 -18.22 3.89
CA ILE A 325 17.16 -18.63 4.07
C ILE A 325 17.40 -18.81 5.56
N LEU A 326 18.05 -19.91 5.95
CA LEU A 326 18.40 -20.20 7.33
C LEU A 326 19.90 -20.41 7.46
N TYR A 327 20.48 -19.70 8.42
CA TYR A 327 21.87 -19.84 8.83
C TYR A 327 21.99 -20.78 10.04
N PRO A 328 23.14 -21.45 10.20
CA PRO A 328 23.40 -22.33 11.33
C PRO A 328 23.26 -21.57 12.66
N PRO A 329 22.63 -22.17 13.70
CA PRO A 329 22.49 -21.54 15.02
C PRO A 329 23.82 -21.21 15.70
N LEU A 330 24.85 -22.03 15.49
CA LEU A 330 26.22 -21.80 15.96
C LEU A 330 27.21 -21.78 14.79
N PRO A 331 28.32 -21.03 14.87
CA PRO A 331 29.32 -20.97 13.80
C PRO A 331 29.95 -22.31 13.41
N THR A 332 29.90 -23.31 14.30
CA THR A 332 30.43 -24.66 14.06
C THR A 332 29.38 -25.64 13.54
N ASP A 333 28.10 -25.24 13.47
CA ASP A 333 27.04 -26.09 12.97
C ASP A 333 27.12 -26.18 11.44
N ILE A 334 26.97 -27.40 10.94
CA ILE A 334 26.98 -27.70 9.50
C ILE A 334 25.66 -28.36 9.15
N PHE A 335 24.94 -27.78 8.19
CA PHE A 335 23.75 -28.42 7.65
C PHE A 335 24.12 -29.63 6.80
N THR A 336 23.38 -30.73 6.98
CA THR A 336 23.60 -32.00 6.29
C THR A 336 22.42 -32.42 5.43
N TRP A 337 21.25 -31.84 5.67
CA TRP A 337 20.11 -32.04 4.80
C TRP A 337 19.11 -30.90 4.96
N VAL A 338 18.33 -30.67 3.90
CA VAL A 338 17.18 -29.77 3.88
C VAL A 338 15.98 -30.50 3.28
N PHE A 339 14.82 -30.32 3.90
CA PHE A 339 13.57 -30.91 3.48
C PHE A 339 12.49 -29.84 3.38
N GLY A 340 11.64 -29.94 2.38
CA GLY A 340 10.45 -29.11 2.24
C GLY A 340 9.36 -29.82 1.47
N SER A 341 8.13 -29.35 1.63
CA SER A 341 7.01 -29.79 0.83
C SER A 341 6.21 -28.61 0.32
N PHE A 342 5.72 -28.65 -0.91
CA PHE A 342 4.89 -27.59 -1.45
C PHE A 342 3.78 -28.11 -2.36
N VAL A 343 2.68 -27.36 -2.48
CA VAL A 343 1.61 -27.68 -3.43
C VAL A 343 1.95 -27.09 -4.79
N VAL A 344 1.90 -27.92 -5.84
CA VAL A 344 2.14 -27.50 -7.23
C VAL A 344 1.03 -26.53 -7.66
N PRO A 345 1.34 -25.26 -7.94
CA PRO A 345 0.31 -24.28 -8.30
C PRO A 345 -0.07 -24.39 -9.78
N ASN A 346 -1.19 -23.76 -10.13
CA ASN A 346 -1.50 -23.49 -11.52
C ASN A 346 -0.64 -22.30 -11.99
N VAL A 347 0.26 -22.56 -12.92
CA VAL A 347 1.19 -21.56 -13.46
C VAL A 347 0.74 -21.16 -14.86
N THR A 348 0.69 -19.86 -15.12
CA THR A 348 0.40 -19.30 -16.45
C THR A 348 1.32 -18.12 -16.75
N ALA A 349 1.41 -17.71 -18.02
CA ALA A 349 2.03 -16.43 -18.35
C ALA A 349 1.10 -15.28 -17.94
N PHE A 350 1.67 -14.15 -17.52
CA PHE A 350 0.88 -12.98 -17.18
C PHE A 350 0.08 -12.47 -18.41
N PRO A 351 -1.20 -12.07 -18.28
CA PRO A 351 -2.04 -11.76 -19.44
C PRO A 351 -1.52 -10.57 -20.27
N TYR A 352 -0.86 -9.60 -19.63
CA TYR A 352 -0.39 -8.37 -20.29
C TYR A 352 1.14 -8.38 -20.42
N GLY A 353 1.65 -8.67 -21.62
CA GLY A 353 3.09 -8.65 -21.93
C GLY A 353 3.42 -9.25 -23.31
N ALA A 354 4.68 -9.12 -23.74
CA ALA A 354 5.19 -9.58 -25.04
C ALA A 354 5.47 -11.10 -25.07
N ASP A 355 5.22 -11.75 -26.21
CA ASP A 355 5.50 -13.18 -26.42
C ASP A 355 6.91 -13.57 -25.98
N GLY A 356 7.05 -14.78 -25.40
CA GLY A 356 8.35 -15.18 -24.86
C GLY A 356 8.38 -16.47 -24.05
N HIS A 357 9.55 -16.72 -23.47
CA HIS A 357 9.90 -17.88 -22.66
C HIS A 357 10.41 -17.43 -21.29
N ASN A 358 9.94 -18.10 -20.23
CA ASN A 358 10.31 -17.84 -18.83
C ASN A 358 10.47 -19.18 -18.09
N LEU A 359 11.42 -19.24 -17.17
CA LEU A 359 11.64 -20.37 -16.27
C LEU A 359 11.32 -19.98 -14.83
N LEU A 360 10.44 -20.76 -14.20
CA LEU A 360 10.07 -20.63 -12.81
C LEU A 360 10.48 -21.91 -12.08
N PHE A 361 11.20 -21.79 -10.97
CA PHE A 361 11.68 -22.91 -10.19
C PHE A 361 11.09 -22.87 -8.78
N ALA A 362 10.83 -24.03 -8.19
CA ALA A 362 10.52 -24.19 -6.77
C ALA A 362 11.40 -25.31 -6.20
N TRP A 363 12.31 -24.96 -5.30
CA TRP A 363 13.40 -25.84 -4.88
C TRP A 363 13.81 -25.64 -3.42
N VAL A 364 14.53 -26.63 -2.90
CA VAL A 364 15.27 -26.52 -1.63
C VAL A 364 16.73 -26.79 -1.88
N GLY A 365 17.60 -26.15 -1.12
CA GLY A 365 19.04 -26.26 -1.34
C GLY A 365 19.89 -25.97 -0.12
N LEU A 366 21.16 -26.35 -0.22
CA LEU A 366 22.21 -25.99 0.72
C LEU A 366 23.24 -25.08 0.04
N ASP A 367 23.77 -24.15 0.82
CA ASP A 367 24.74 -23.11 0.44
C ASP A 367 24.21 -22.06 -0.52
N ASN A 368 25.04 -21.07 -0.87
CA ASN A 368 24.74 -19.97 -1.80
C ASN A 368 25.86 -19.90 -2.83
N GLY A 369 25.61 -19.21 -3.95
CA GLY A 369 26.56 -19.08 -5.05
C GLY A 369 28.01 -18.78 -4.62
N PRO A 370 29.00 -19.31 -5.34
CA PRO A 370 28.90 -20.08 -6.59
C PRO A 370 28.70 -21.60 -6.43
N GLN A 371 28.58 -22.12 -5.20
CA GLN A 371 28.37 -23.56 -4.93
C GLN A 371 27.02 -23.78 -4.27
N ILE A 372 26.10 -24.46 -4.97
CA ILE A 372 24.78 -24.78 -4.45
C ILE A 372 24.46 -26.21 -4.81
N VAL A 373 23.96 -26.97 -3.85
CA VAL A 373 23.31 -28.25 -4.11
C VAL A 373 21.82 -28.10 -3.89
N GLN A 374 21.03 -28.36 -4.93
CA GLN A 374 19.60 -28.07 -4.93
C GLN A 374 18.80 -29.10 -5.70
N ALA A 375 17.52 -29.23 -5.34
CA ALA A 375 16.56 -30.04 -6.07
C ALA A 375 15.17 -29.43 -5.98
N GLY A 376 14.33 -29.73 -6.96
CA GLY A 376 12.98 -29.21 -7.00
C GLY A 376 12.27 -29.51 -8.30
N ILE A 377 11.31 -28.67 -8.65
CA ILE A 377 10.67 -28.67 -9.96
C ILE A 377 10.87 -27.34 -10.66
N TYR A 378 10.85 -27.34 -11.97
CA TYR A 378 10.76 -26.11 -12.74
C TYR A 378 9.62 -26.16 -13.75
N PHE A 379 9.16 -24.97 -14.15
CA PHE A 379 8.15 -24.73 -15.17
C PHE A 379 8.79 -23.96 -16.31
N SER A 380 8.65 -24.49 -17.53
CA SER A 380 8.98 -23.81 -18.77
C SER A 380 7.71 -23.23 -19.37
N ILE A 381 7.60 -21.91 -19.34
CA ILE A 381 6.38 -21.18 -19.68
C ILE A 381 6.61 -20.46 -21.01
N HIS A 382 5.81 -20.78 -22.02
CA HIS A 382 5.83 -20.11 -23.31
C HIS A 382 4.51 -19.37 -23.55
N LYS A 383 4.60 -18.10 -23.93
CA LYS A 383 3.44 -17.30 -24.35
C LYS A 383 3.52 -16.95 -25.82
N ARG A 384 2.39 -17.11 -26.52
CA ARG A 384 2.17 -16.70 -27.90
C ARG A 384 0.79 -16.06 -28.06
N GLY A 385 0.75 -14.75 -28.28
CA GLY A 385 -0.47 -13.96 -28.26
C GLY A 385 -1.22 -14.11 -26.92
N ASN A 386 -2.47 -14.55 -26.98
CA ASN A 386 -3.29 -14.83 -25.79
C ASN A 386 -3.12 -16.26 -25.25
N GLY A 387 -2.34 -17.11 -25.93
CA GLY A 387 -2.11 -18.50 -25.54
C GLY A 387 -0.90 -18.65 -24.62
N THR A 388 -0.98 -19.58 -23.66
CA THR A 388 0.14 -20.01 -22.81
C THR A 388 0.28 -21.52 -22.90
N SER A 389 1.49 -22.02 -23.09
CA SER A 389 1.85 -23.42 -22.85
C SER A 389 2.86 -23.51 -21.71
N VAL A 390 2.68 -24.52 -20.84
CA VAL A 390 3.56 -24.76 -19.70
C VAL A 390 3.96 -26.22 -19.71
N THR A 391 5.26 -26.49 -19.58
CA THR A 391 5.79 -27.82 -19.28
C THR A 391 6.50 -27.79 -17.93
N SER A 392 6.51 -28.90 -17.21
CA SER A 392 7.13 -28.99 -15.88
C SER A 392 7.88 -30.30 -15.71
N VAL A 393 9.02 -30.26 -15.03
CA VAL A 393 9.87 -31.43 -14.78
C VAL A 393 10.61 -31.28 -13.45
N GLY A 394 10.94 -32.41 -12.82
CA GLY A 394 11.80 -32.46 -11.64
C GLY A 394 13.27 -32.30 -12.02
N PHE A 395 14.07 -31.72 -11.12
CA PHE A 395 15.50 -31.56 -11.32
C PHE A 395 16.31 -31.71 -10.03
N ALA A 396 17.60 -32.03 -10.21
CA ALA A 396 18.63 -32.00 -9.18
C ALA A 396 19.89 -31.36 -9.79
N GLU A 397 20.56 -30.46 -9.05
CA GLU A 397 21.67 -29.67 -9.58
C GLU A 397 22.74 -29.45 -8.51
N TRP A 398 23.99 -29.50 -8.95
CA TRP A 398 25.16 -29.09 -8.18
C TRP A 398 25.89 -27.99 -8.95
N LEU A 399 25.64 -26.73 -8.62
CA LEU A 399 26.31 -25.62 -9.30
C LEU A 399 27.82 -25.65 -9.06
N PRO A 400 28.64 -25.35 -10.09
CA PRO A 400 28.25 -24.78 -11.40
C PRO A 400 27.91 -25.80 -12.51
N ASP A 401 27.74 -27.09 -12.22
CA ASP A 401 27.33 -28.06 -13.24
C ASP A 401 25.87 -27.88 -13.66
N PHE A 402 25.49 -28.48 -14.79
CA PHE A 402 24.12 -28.42 -15.31
C PHE A 402 23.16 -29.29 -14.48
N ALA A 403 21.92 -28.81 -14.31
CA ALA A 403 20.84 -29.58 -13.72
C ALA A 403 20.56 -30.90 -14.47
N GLU A 404 20.51 -32.00 -13.71
CA GLU A 404 19.98 -33.28 -14.16
C GLU A 404 18.46 -33.31 -14.00
N LYS A 405 17.74 -33.83 -15.00
CA LYS A 405 16.27 -33.76 -15.09
C LYS A 405 15.63 -35.14 -15.07
N ASP A 406 14.41 -35.22 -14.53
CA ASP A 406 13.57 -36.43 -14.62
C ASP A 406 12.91 -36.56 -16.01
N ASP A 407 13.72 -36.76 -17.04
CA ASP A 407 13.24 -36.86 -18.43
C ASP A 407 12.37 -38.11 -18.67
N ASN A 408 12.51 -39.14 -17.84
CA ASN A 408 11.73 -40.39 -17.90
C ASN A 408 10.39 -40.31 -17.15
N GLN A 409 10.09 -39.19 -16.49
CA GLN A 409 8.89 -39.01 -15.66
C GLN A 409 8.72 -40.11 -14.60
N GLU A 410 9.80 -40.49 -13.93
CA GLU A 410 9.78 -41.44 -12.82
C GLU A 410 8.97 -40.88 -11.64
N PHE A 411 8.95 -39.57 -11.51
CA PHE A 411 8.18 -38.77 -10.56
C PHE A 411 7.20 -37.85 -11.32
N PRO A 412 6.06 -38.38 -11.82
CA PRO A 412 5.03 -37.54 -12.43
C PRO A 412 4.28 -36.75 -11.36
N PHE A 413 3.97 -35.50 -11.66
CA PHE A 413 3.17 -34.62 -10.81
C PHE A 413 2.24 -33.74 -11.64
N GLU A 414 1.14 -33.32 -11.03
CA GLU A 414 0.17 -32.41 -11.62
C GLU A 414 -0.05 -31.20 -10.72
N VAL A 415 -0.75 -30.19 -11.25
CA VAL A 415 -1.27 -29.09 -10.44
C VAL A 415 -2.10 -29.66 -9.29
N VAL A 416 -1.99 -29.03 -8.11
CA VAL A 416 -2.54 -29.44 -6.81
C VAL A 416 -1.85 -30.61 -6.11
N ASP A 417 -0.89 -31.30 -6.75
CA ASP A 417 -0.12 -32.33 -6.06
C ASP A 417 0.77 -31.74 -4.97
N GLN A 418 0.99 -32.51 -3.92
CA GLN A 418 1.98 -32.17 -2.90
C GLN A 418 3.34 -32.76 -3.28
N VAL A 419 4.21 -31.81 -3.61
CA VAL A 419 5.66 -31.81 -3.72
C VAL A 419 6.41 -32.24 -2.47
N THR A 420 7.18 -33.33 -2.37
CA THR A 420 8.22 -33.43 -1.31
C THR A 420 9.61 -33.38 -1.92
N VAL A 421 10.50 -32.60 -1.31
CA VAL A 421 11.88 -32.46 -1.76
C VAL A 421 12.82 -32.64 -0.58
N LEU A 422 13.81 -33.52 -0.75
CA LEU A 422 14.91 -33.73 0.19
C LEU A 422 16.24 -33.58 -0.57
N VAL A 423 17.15 -32.78 -0.02
CA VAL A 423 18.56 -32.78 -0.41
C VAL A 423 19.36 -33.22 0.80
N GLN A 424 20.11 -34.31 0.68
CA GLN A 424 20.92 -34.88 1.75
C GLN A 424 22.39 -34.96 1.32
N VAL A 425 23.25 -34.27 2.05
CA VAL A 425 24.70 -34.25 1.85
C VAL A 425 25.31 -35.45 2.56
N GLU A 426 25.90 -36.35 1.78
CA GLU A 426 26.58 -37.56 2.28
C GLU A 426 28.06 -37.27 2.58
N SER A 427 28.66 -36.38 1.78
CA SER A 427 29.99 -35.82 1.99
C SER A 427 30.05 -34.43 1.37
N PRO A 428 31.09 -33.61 1.63
CA PRO A 428 31.21 -32.30 1.00
C PRO A 428 31.20 -32.31 -0.53
N VAL A 429 31.35 -33.47 -1.19
CA VAL A 429 31.38 -33.62 -2.65
C VAL A 429 30.32 -34.58 -3.19
N THR A 430 29.37 -35.04 -2.37
CA THR A 430 28.32 -35.98 -2.79
C THR A 430 27.03 -35.75 -2.01
N ALA A 431 25.92 -35.67 -2.74
CA ALA A 431 24.60 -35.49 -2.17
C ALA A 431 23.57 -36.34 -2.91
N THR A 432 22.56 -36.79 -2.17
CA THR A 432 21.39 -37.47 -2.71
C THR A 432 20.19 -36.56 -2.63
N CYS A 433 19.57 -36.30 -3.78
CA CYS A 433 18.36 -35.54 -3.96
C CYS A 433 17.18 -36.50 -4.15
N THR A 434 16.04 -36.22 -3.52
CA THR A 434 14.83 -37.03 -3.66
C THR A 434 13.63 -36.12 -3.87
N LEU A 435 12.90 -36.36 -4.96
CA LEU A 435 11.60 -35.79 -5.23
C LEU A 435 10.53 -36.87 -5.00
N GLY A 436 9.42 -36.50 -4.37
CA GLY A 436 8.34 -37.44 -4.08
C GLY A 436 6.97 -36.80 -4.26
N ASN A 437 6.02 -37.56 -4.81
CA ASN A 437 4.65 -37.12 -5.00
C ASN A 437 3.79 -37.79 -3.94
N VAL A 438 3.29 -37.02 -2.97
CA VAL A 438 2.52 -37.59 -1.85
C VAL A 438 1.26 -38.31 -2.35
N ARG A 439 0.64 -37.82 -3.44
CA ARG A 439 -0.60 -38.40 -3.99
C ARG A 439 -0.35 -39.77 -4.62
N THR A 440 0.71 -39.89 -5.42
CA THR A 440 0.98 -41.12 -6.19
C THR A 440 1.94 -42.08 -5.50
N GLY A 441 2.67 -41.62 -4.48
CA GLY A 441 3.73 -42.37 -3.80
C GLY A 441 4.99 -42.57 -4.63
N LYS A 442 5.03 -42.07 -5.88
CA LYS A 442 6.20 -42.17 -6.76
C LYS A 442 7.30 -41.22 -6.31
N GLN A 443 8.54 -41.63 -6.55
CA GLN A 443 9.73 -40.88 -6.18
C GLN A 443 10.77 -40.96 -7.28
N TRP A 444 11.55 -39.90 -7.41
CA TRP A 444 12.75 -39.83 -8.24
C TRP A 444 13.93 -39.49 -7.33
N VAL A 445 14.96 -40.33 -7.37
CA VAL A 445 16.11 -40.24 -6.47
C VAL A 445 17.36 -40.10 -7.33
N LYS A 446 18.18 -39.09 -7.03
CA LYS A 446 19.40 -38.81 -7.77
C LYS A 446 20.56 -38.50 -6.85
N THR A 447 21.63 -39.26 -6.98
CA THR A 447 22.92 -38.94 -6.35
C THR A 447 23.76 -38.12 -7.31
N ILE A 448 24.12 -36.91 -6.90
CA ILE A 448 24.91 -35.93 -7.66
C ILE A 448 26.23 -35.63 -6.94
N LYS A 449 27.24 -35.19 -7.68
CA LYS A 449 28.60 -34.95 -7.18
C LYS A 449 29.06 -33.54 -7.50
N ALA A 450 29.96 -33.02 -6.66
CA ALA A 450 30.63 -31.75 -6.96
C ALA A 450 31.42 -31.87 -8.29
N PRO A 451 31.31 -30.88 -9.20
CA PRO A 451 31.98 -30.93 -10.50
C PRO A 451 33.52 -30.84 -10.38
N ASP A 452 34.01 -30.18 -9.32
CA ASP A 452 35.43 -30.07 -9.03
C ASP A 452 35.71 -29.95 -7.51
N ALA A 453 37.00 -29.99 -7.15
CA ALA A 453 37.45 -29.89 -5.76
C ALA A 453 37.17 -28.52 -5.10
N GLY A 454 36.89 -27.47 -5.89
CA GLY A 454 36.53 -26.15 -5.41
C GLY A 454 35.04 -25.99 -5.13
N SER A 455 34.21 -26.92 -5.62
CA SER A 455 32.76 -26.83 -5.61
C SER A 455 32.08 -27.61 -4.46
N TRP A 456 32.84 -27.98 -3.43
CA TRP A 456 32.32 -28.64 -2.23
C TRP A 456 31.26 -27.83 -1.47
N VAL A 457 30.25 -28.54 -0.94
CA VAL A 457 29.22 -28.00 -0.06
C VAL A 457 29.75 -27.89 1.37
N ARG A 458 29.59 -26.73 1.97
CA ARG A 458 29.97 -26.34 3.32
C ARG A 458 28.84 -26.55 4.33
N GLY A 459 27.59 -26.52 3.88
CA GLY A 459 26.41 -26.58 4.76
C GLY A 459 26.29 -25.35 5.65
N ALA A 460 26.73 -24.19 5.15
CA ALA A 460 26.72 -22.90 5.82
C ALA A 460 25.36 -22.19 5.75
N GLN A 461 24.46 -22.64 4.87
CA GLN A 461 23.08 -22.19 4.84
C GLN A 461 22.17 -23.25 4.21
N VAL A 462 20.87 -23.12 4.45
CA VAL A 462 19.81 -23.87 3.76
C VAL A 462 18.69 -22.93 3.35
N GLU A 463 17.96 -23.30 2.31
CA GLU A 463 16.90 -22.45 1.78
C GLU A 463 15.75 -23.21 1.14
N TRP A 464 14.59 -22.53 1.12
CA TRP A 464 13.36 -22.94 0.44
C TRP A 464 12.96 -21.79 -0.46
N VAL A 465 13.03 -21.98 -1.77
CA VAL A 465 13.03 -20.89 -2.74
C VAL A 465 12.06 -21.14 -3.88
N VAL A 466 11.37 -20.07 -4.28
CA VAL A 466 10.80 -19.90 -5.61
C VAL A 466 11.71 -18.93 -6.35
N GLU A 467 12.24 -19.36 -7.49
CA GLU A 467 13.17 -18.56 -8.30
C GLU A 467 12.56 -18.33 -9.68
N GLU A 468 12.75 -17.13 -10.20
CA GLU A 468 12.33 -16.78 -11.56
C GLU A 468 13.54 -16.31 -12.37
N GLN A 469 13.76 -16.94 -13.52
CA GLN A 469 14.78 -16.53 -14.47
C GLN A 469 14.11 -15.86 -15.67
N ILE A 470 14.19 -14.52 -15.69
CA ILE A 470 13.53 -13.69 -16.68
C ILE A 470 14.59 -13.11 -17.63
N PRO A 471 14.56 -13.46 -18.92
CA PRO A 471 15.37 -12.75 -19.90
C PRO A 471 14.98 -11.25 -19.98
N PRO A 472 15.92 -10.34 -20.24
CA PRO A 472 15.62 -8.90 -20.35
C PRO A 472 14.45 -8.63 -21.32
N GLY A 473 13.44 -7.90 -20.85
CA GLY A 473 12.26 -7.52 -21.66
C GLY A 473 11.10 -8.53 -21.64
N MET A 474 11.23 -9.65 -20.95
CA MET A 474 10.23 -10.75 -20.96
C MET A 474 9.25 -10.73 -19.78
N GLN A 475 8.21 -11.55 -19.89
CA GLN A 475 7.09 -11.63 -18.95
C GLN A 475 7.39 -12.43 -17.68
N VAL A 476 6.64 -12.10 -16.64
CA VAL A 476 6.62 -12.81 -15.36
C VAL A 476 5.62 -13.97 -15.34
N ALA A 477 5.91 -15.00 -14.55
CA ALA A 477 5.04 -16.14 -14.31
C ALA A 477 3.93 -15.77 -13.31
N ASP A 478 2.66 -15.97 -13.68
CA ASP A 478 1.51 -15.88 -12.78
C ASP A 478 1.23 -17.26 -12.17
N PHE A 479 1.87 -17.53 -11.03
CA PHE A 479 1.72 -18.78 -10.28
C PHE A 479 0.74 -18.68 -9.10
N LYS A 480 0.10 -17.52 -8.90
CA LYS A 480 -0.72 -17.16 -7.72
C LYS A 480 0.00 -17.28 -6.38
N MET A 481 0.32 -18.50 -5.96
CA MET A 481 0.86 -18.83 -4.66
C MET A 481 1.49 -20.23 -4.63
N PHE A 482 2.71 -20.34 -4.12
CA PHE A 482 3.25 -21.61 -3.61
C PHE A 482 2.98 -21.71 -2.11
N LYS A 483 2.42 -22.83 -1.67
CA LYS A 483 2.21 -23.12 -0.23
C LYS A 483 3.25 -24.11 0.24
N TRP A 484 4.19 -23.66 1.06
CA TRP A 484 5.23 -24.49 1.64
C TRP A 484 4.84 -25.00 3.02
N SER A 485 5.24 -26.24 3.29
CA SER A 485 4.98 -26.96 4.53
C SER A 485 6.15 -27.89 4.85
N ASN A 486 6.23 -28.30 6.12
CA ASN A 486 7.27 -29.18 6.63
C ASN A 486 8.71 -28.71 6.31
N CYS A 487 8.95 -27.41 6.24
CA CYS A 487 10.29 -26.86 6.04
C CYS A 487 11.19 -27.16 7.24
N ARG A 488 12.20 -28.02 7.04
CA ARG A 488 13.09 -28.52 8.10
C ARG A 488 14.50 -28.73 7.56
N ALA A 489 15.50 -28.55 8.42
CA ALA A 489 16.89 -28.85 8.08
C ALA A 489 17.60 -29.54 9.25
N GLY A 490 18.55 -30.41 8.92
CA GLY A 490 19.34 -31.16 9.89
C GLY A 490 20.75 -30.65 10.01
N ILE A 491 21.25 -30.65 11.25
CA ILE A 491 22.61 -30.22 11.59
C ILE A 491 23.43 -31.45 11.97
N ALA A 492 24.66 -31.54 11.46
CA ALA A 492 25.59 -32.62 11.75
C ALA A 492 25.72 -32.86 13.27
N GLY A 493 25.67 -34.13 13.69
CA GLY A 493 25.86 -34.53 15.08
C GLY A 493 24.73 -34.15 16.05
N ARG A 494 23.65 -33.50 15.59
CA ARG A 494 22.48 -33.18 16.42
C ARG A 494 21.33 -34.15 16.18
N LYS A 495 20.63 -34.52 17.24
CA LYS A 495 19.34 -35.21 17.13
C LYS A 495 18.24 -34.17 16.95
N GLY A 496 17.41 -34.33 15.91
CA GLY A 496 16.30 -33.43 15.59
C GLY A 496 16.56 -32.57 14.36
N TYR A 497 15.77 -31.51 14.21
CA TYR A 497 15.84 -30.57 13.09
C TYR A 497 15.66 -29.14 13.59
N VAL A 498 16.11 -28.19 12.78
CA VAL A 498 15.71 -26.78 12.88
C VAL A 498 14.68 -26.46 11.81
N ASP A 499 13.91 -25.41 12.03
CA ASP A 499 12.81 -25.00 11.17
C ASP A 499 12.89 -23.49 10.86
N LEU A 500 11.80 -22.92 10.36
CA LEU A 500 11.75 -21.51 9.93
C LEU A 500 11.74 -20.51 11.08
N GLU A 501 11.78 -20.92 12.36
CA GLU A 501 11.72 -20.03 13.52
C GLU A 501 12.66 -18.81 13.37
N ASN A 502 13.91 -19.06 12.99
CA ASN A 502 14.94 -18.03 12.79
C ASN A 502 15.33 -17.82 11.31
N ALA A 503 14.55 -18.36 10.36
CA ALA A 503 14.85 -18.20 8.94
C ALA A 503 14.48 -16.79 8.46
N MET A 504 15.38 -16.17 7.69
CA MET A 504 15.23 -14.84 7.12
C MET A 504 14.41 -14.90 5.82
N PRO A 505 13.32 -14.13 5.67
CA PRO A 505 12.57 -14.09 4.42
C PRO A 505 13.31 -13.25 3.36
N ARG A 506 13.33 -13.73 2.13
CA ARG A 506 13.80 -13.00 0.94
C ARG A 506 12.61 -12.75 0.02
N ASN A 507 12.36 -11.49 -0.28
CA ASN A 507 11.29 -11.06 -1.20
C ASN A 507 11.92 -10.53 -2.48
N ASP A 508 11.20 -10.67 -3.59
CA ASP A 508 11.57 -10.01 -4.84
C ASP A 508 10.98 -8.61 -4.92
N ARG A 509 11.83 -7.65 -5.33
CA ARG A 509 11.47 -6.26 -5.52
C ARG A 509 11.91 -5.81 -6.90
N VAL A 510 10.97 -5.30 -7.69
CA VAL A 510 11.25 -4.65 -8.97
C VAL A 510 10.88 -3.17 -8.84
N GLY A 511 11.83 -2.26 -9.08
CA GLY A 511 11.60 -0.82 -8.97
C GLY A 511 11.13 -0.36 -7.58
N GLY A 512 11.58 -1.02 -6.51
CA GLY A 512 11.20 -0.72 -5.13
C GLY A 512 9.87 -1.32 -4.64
N SER A 513 9.08 -1.95 -5.52
CA SER A 513 7.80 -2.61 -5.18
C SER A 513 7.95 -4.13 -5.06
N ILE A 514 7.34 -4.74 -4.04
CA ILE A 514 7.36 -6.20 -3.86
C ILE A 514 6.47 -6.86 -4.91
N ARG A 515 7.07 -7.66 -5.81
CA ARG A 515 6.37 -8.41 -6.86
C ARG A 515 5.84 -9.75 -6.35
N THR A 516 6.67 -10.45 -5.58
CA THR A 516 6.34 -11.70 -4.90
C THR A 516 6.72 -11.59 -3.43
N ALA A 517 5.82 -12.01 -2.55
CA ALA A 517 5.95 -11.84 -1.11
C ALA A 517 5.96 -13.18 -0.38
N VAL A 518 6.87 -13.32 0.58
CA VAL A 518 6.93 -14.42 1.53
C VAL A 518 6.05 -14.11 2.74
N VAL A 519 5.12 -15.01 3.05
CA VAL A 519 4.19 -14.89 4.18
C VAL A 519 4.38 -16.10 5.08
N LYS A 520 5.15 -15.93 6.16
CA LYS A 520 5.34 -16.99 7.17
C LYS A 520 4.01 -17.33 7.85
N LYS A 521 3.66 -18.61 7.91
CA LYS A 521 2.41 -19.13 8.51
C LYS A 521 2.66 -19.83 9.83
N GLY A 522 3.82 -20.45 9.98
CA GLY A 522 4.19 -21.17 11.18
C GLY A 522 5.68 -21.50 11.21
N ARG A 523 6.06 -22.39 12.11
CA ARG A 523 7.45 -22.81 12.28
C ARG A 523 8.00 -23.61 11.10
N GLY A 524 7.16 -24.31 10.33
CA GLY A 524 7.59 -25.05 9.13
C GLY A 524 6.78 -24.72 7.88
N GLU A 525 6.08 -23.59 7.87
CA GLU A 525 5.10 -23.24 6.83
C GLU A 525 5.22 -21.77 6.42
N PHE A 526 5.19 -21.53 5.11
CA PHE A 526 5.13 -20.19 4.54
C PHE A 526 4.47 -20.23 3.15
N ASP A 527 3.94 -19.10 2.71
CA ASP A 527 3.45 -18.94 1.35
C ASP A 527 4.38 -18.01 0.56
N VAL A 528 4.61 -18.32 -0.72
CA VAL A 528 5.15 -17.36 -1.69
C VAL A 528 4.02 -16.89 -2.56
N VAL A 529 3.61 -15.64 -2.45
CA VAL A 529 2.42 -15.08 -3.13
C VAL A 529 2.85 -14.16 -4.27
N PHE A 530 2.35 -14.42 -5.47
CA PHE A 530 2.49 -13.55 -6.63
C PHE A 530 1.45 -12.41 -6.59
N LYS A 531 1.89 -11.17 -6.42
CA LYS A 531 1.00 -10.00 -6.31
C LYS A 531 0.75 -9.37 -7.68
N LYS A 532 -0.39 -9.68 -8.30
CA LYS A 532 -0.85 -9.08 -9.58
C LYS A 532 -0.78 -7.55 -9.64
N LEU A 533 -0.96 -6.88 -8.50
CA LEU A 533 -0.97 -5.41 -8.38
C LEU A 533 0.42 -4.79 -8.61
N GLY A 534 1.50 -5.52 -8.30
CA GLY A 534 2.87 -5.09 -8.60
C GLY A 534 3.12 -4.97 -10.11
N CYS A 535 2.49 -5.83 -10.93
CA CYS A 535 2.56 -5.74 -12.39
C CYS A 535 1.75 -4.56 -12.96
N LEU A 536 0.63 -4.18 -12.31
CA LEU A 536 -0.13 -2.98 -12.68
C LEU A 536 0.69 -1.71 -12.39
N LEU A 537 1.47 -1.68 -11.30
CA LEU A 537 2.42 -0.60 -10.99
C LEU A 537 3.61 -0.55 -11.97
N ILE A 538 4.05 -1.68 -12.54
CA ILE A 538 5.04 -1.69 -13.63
C ILE A 538 4.44 -1.11 -14.91
N LEU A 539 3.19 -1.43 -15.24
CA LEU A 539 2.45 -0.83 -16.35
C LEU A 539 2.23 0.68 -16.13
N LEU A 540 1.86 1.08 -14.91
CA LEU A 540 1.71 2.49 -14.50
C LEU A 540 3.06 3.23 -14.49
N GLY A 541 4.15 2.62 -14.04
CA GLY A 541 5.49 3.18 -14.10
C GLY A 541 5.97 3.38 -15.54
N ARG A 542 5.64 2.44 -16.45
CA ARG A 542 5.89 2.61 -17.90
C ARG A 542 4.98 3.67 -18.52
N LEU A 543 3.71 3.76 -18.10
CA LEU A 543 2.79 4.81 -18.51
C LEU A 543 3.25 6.19 -18.03
N LEU A 544 3.78 6.27 -16.81
CA LEU A 544 4.37 7.47 -16.21
C LEU A 544 5.68 7.84 -16.90
N ALA A 545 6.52 6.88 -17.30
CA ALA A 545 7.73 7.15 -18.11
C ALA A 545 7.39 7.60 -19.55
N LEU A 546 6.29 7.12 -20.11
CA LEU A 546 5.75 7.62 -21.38
C LEU A 546 5.18 9.05 -21.21
N LEU A 547 4.48 9.31 -20.11
CA LEU A 547 4.02 10.65 -19.74
C LEU A 547 5.19 11.59 -19.45
N ASP A 548 6.30 11.12 -18.87
CA ASP A 548 7.50 11.91 -18.61
C ASP A 548 8.20 12.32 -19.91
N ARG A 549 8.21 11.44 -20.93
CA ARG A 549 8.65 11.78 -22.30
C ARG A 549 7.74 12.80 -22.97
N GLU A 550 6.43 12.67 -22.81
CA GLU A 550 5.45 13.63 -23.37
C GLU A 550 5.50 14.97 -22.63
N VAL A 551 5.66 14.97 -21.30
CA VAL A 551 5.80 16.18 -20.47
C VAL A 551 7.14 16.89 -20.74
N GLY A 552 8.22 16.13 -20.98
CA GLY A 552 9.49 16.67 -21.47
C GLY A 552 9.34 17.37 -22.82
N ALA A 553 8.63 16.76 -23.77
CA ALA A 553 8.32 17.37 -25.06
C ALA A 553 7.41 18.61 -24.94
N TRP A 554 6.49 18.63 -23.96
CA TRP A 554 5.67 19.80 -23.64
C TRP A 554 6.46 20.94 -23.00
N LEU A 555 7.46 20.63 -22.16
CA LEU A 555 8.34 21.63 -21.55
C LEU A 555 9.34 22.22 -22.56
N GLU A 556 9.83 21.42 -23.51
CA GLU A 556 10.63 21.90 -24.65
C GLU A 556 9.82 22.73 -25.64
N PHE A 557 8.52 22.49 -25.77
CA PHE A 557 7.62 23.33 -26.56
C PHE A 557 7.27 24.68 -25.89
N LEU A 558 7.45 24.78 -24.57
CA LEU A 558 7.19 25.98 -23.77
C LEU A 558 8.44 26.84 -23.51
N GLN A 559 9.64 26.32 -23.82
CA GLN A 559 10.89 27.08 -23.91
C GLN A 559 11.07 27.63 -25.32
#